data_AF-A0A537ZWF1-F1
#
_entry.id   AF-A0A537ZWF1-F1
#
_cell.length_a   1.000
_cell.length_b   1.000
_cell.length_c   1.000
_cell.angle_alpha   90.00
_cell.angle_beta   90.00
_cell.angle_gamma   90.00
#
_symmetry.space_group_name_H-M   'P 1'
#
loop_
_entity.id
_entity.type
_entity.pdbx_description
1 polymer ?
#
loop_
_entity_poly.entity_id
_entity_poly.type
_entity_poly.pdbx_seq_one_letter_code
_entity_poly.pdbx_strand_id
1 'polypeptide(L)'
;MRDCAPLPATKPIILIVIDGLTPSVFEAAVGDPRAPTLTFLAEHGRYERAVSTFPSLTPVCLSSIATGGHPDVHHIPHLVWYHRGERRIVEYGSSFGAMRAAGMTRGILDTIINMNRQHLADDCVTVYEALEDSG
;
A
#
# COMPACT_ATOMS: atom_id res chain seq x y z
N MET A 1 0.76 -41.20 20.46
CA MET A 1 0.62 -39.72 20.43
C MET A 1 1.52 -39.26 19.30
N ARG A 2 0.94 -38.70 18.23
CA ARG A 2 1.70 -38.30 17.04
C ARG A 2 2.53 -37.06 17.37
N ASP A 3 3.81 -37.11 17.08
CA ASP A 3 4.74 -35.98 17.13
C ASP A 3 4.26 -34.90 16.16
N CYS A 4 3.71 -33.81 16.68
CA CYS A 4 3.54 -32.59 15.91
C CYS A 4 4.92 -31.93 15.79
N ALA A 5 5.51 -31.98 14.60
CA ALA A 5 6.65 -31.13 14.27
C ALA A 5 6.24 -29.66 14.51
N PRO A 6 7.08 -28.84 15.16
CA PRO A 6 6.79 -27.42 15.30
C PRO A 6 6.65 -26.81 13.90
N LEU A 7 5.57 -26.07 13.67
CA LEU A 7 5.42 -25.26 12.47
C LEU A 7 6.68 -24.36 12.35
N PRO A 8 7.29 -24.25 11.16
CA PRO A 8 8.45 -23.39 10.99
C PRO A 8 8.07 -21.97 11.42
N ALA A 9 8.90 -21.33 12.22
CA ALA A 9 8.71 -19.92 12.59
C ALA A 9 8.47 -19.12 11.32
N THR A 10 7.30 -18.47 11.23
CA THR A 10 6.90 -17.62 10.13
C THR A 10 8.01 -16.61 9.89
N LYS A 11 8.58 -16.59 8.67
CA LYS A 11 9.63 -15.63 8.33
C LYS A 11 8.99 -14.23 8.28
N PRO A 12 9.67 -13.19 8.78
CA PRO A 12 9.17 -11.82 8.64
C PRO A 12 9.02 -11.47 7.15
N ILE A 13 7.92 -10.82 6.82
CA ILE A 13 7.61 -10.36 5.45
C ILE A 13 7.80 -8.84 5.40
N ILE A 14 8.46 -8.36 4.34
CA ILE A 14 8.60 -6.93 4.07
C ILE A 14 7.89 -6.65 2.74
N LEU A 15 6.86 -5.79 2.79
CA LEU A 15 6.19 -5.25 1.61
C LEU A 15 6.73 -3.86 1.31
N ILE A 16 7.24 -3.67 0.09
CA ILE A 16 7.78 -2.38 -0.38
C ILE A 16 6.90 -1.89 -1.53
N VAL A 17 6.32 -0.71 -1.38
CA VAL A 17 5.55 -0.04 -2.44
C VAL A 17 6.36 1.15 -2.94
N ILE A 18 6.70 1.16 -4.22
CA ILE A 18 7.42 2.25 -4.88
C ILE A 18 6.42 3.02 -5.75
N ASP A 19 6.00 4.20 -5.29
CA ASP A 19 5.03 5.02 -6.00
C ASP A 19 5.56 5.43 -7.39
N GLY A 20 4.72 5.30 -8.41
CA GLY A 20 5.06 5.62 -9.80
C GLY A 20 6.00 4.63 -10.50
N LEU A 21 6.36 3.50 -9.89
CA LEU A 21 7.20 2.47 -10.53
C LEU A 21 6.39 1.65 -11.54
N THR A 22 6.20 2.22 -12.73
CA THR A 22 5.57 1.50 -13.85
C THR A 22 6.46 0.35 -14.34
N PRO A 23 5.89 -0.67 -15.00
CA PRO A 23 6.66 -1.76 -15.61
C PRO A 23 7.81 -1.25 -16.49
N SER A 24 7.58 -0.26 -17.34
CA SER A 24 8.61 0.31 -18.21
C SER A 24 9.74 1.01 -17.43
N VAL A 25 9.43 1.67 -16.31
CA VAL A 25 10.46 2.32 -15.47
C VAL A 25 11.29 1.26 -14.76
N PHE A 26 10.65 0.19 -14.24
CA PHE A 26 11.36 -0.93 -13.63
C PHE A 26 12.27 -1.64 -14.65
N GLU A 27 11.72 -2.03 -15.80
CA GLU A 27 12.45 -2.74 -16.86
C GLU A 27 13.65 -1.91 -17.38
N ALA A 28 13.53 -0.57 -17.44
CA ALA A 28 14.64 0.31 -17.80
C ALA A 28 15.70 0.46 -16.70
N ALA A 29 15.33 0.29 -15.43
CA ALA A 29 16.25 0.39 -14.29
C ALA A 29 17.03 -0.90 -14.03
N VAL A 30 16.49 -2.05 -14.42
CA VAL A 30 17.20 -3.34 -14.30
C VAL A 30 18.43 -3.34 -15.22
N GLY A 31 19.59 -3.66 -14.63
CA GLY A 31 20.90 -3.60 -15.31
C GLY A 31 21.56 -2.22 -15.28
N ASP A 32 20.88 -1.17 -14.79
CA ASP A 32 21.49 0.15 -14.61
C ASP A 32 22.35 0.16 -13.33
N PRO A 33 23.65 0.54 -13.39
CA PRO A 33 24.52 0.61 -12.22
C PRO A 33 24.05 1.62 -11.16
N ARG A 34 23.13 2.53 -11.49
CA ARG A 34 22.52 3.49 -10.56
C ARG A 34 21.40 2.88 -9.72
N ALA A 35 20.84 1.74 -10.14
CA ALA A 35 19.76 1.03 -9.45
C ALA A 35 20.12 -0.44 -9.13
N PRO A 36 21.28 -0.71 -8.49
CA PRO A 36 21.81 -2.07 -8.32
C PRO A 36 20.89 -2.98 -7.51
N THR A 37 20.12 -2.43 -6.56
CA THR A 37 19.16 -3.20 -5.76
C THR A 37 17.98 -3.71 -6.58
N LEU A 38 17.48 -2.93 -7.55
CA LEU A 38 16.39 -3.38 -8.42
C LEU A 38 16.85 -4.54 -9.32
N THR A 39 18.08 -4.45 -9.84
CA THR A 39 18.72 -5.55 -10.58
C THR A 39 18.84 -6.79 -9.71
N PHE A 40 19.38 -6.66 -8.49
CA PHE A 40 19.51 -7.78 -7.57
C PHE A 40 18.17 -8.48 -7.28
N LEU A 41 17.11 -7.71 -7.02
CA LEU A 41 15.77 -8.25 -6.78
C LEU A 41 15.16 -8.93 -8.02
N ALA A 42 15.41 -8.39 -9.21
CA ALA A 42 14.94 -8.99 -10.46
C ALA A 42 15.62 -10.35 -10.73
N GLU A 43 16.92 -10.48 -10.42
CA GLU A 43 17.70 -11.69 -10.65
C GLU A 43 17.43 -12.81 -9.63
N HIS A 44 17.11 -12.44 -8.38
CA HIS A 44 16.93 -13.39 -7.26
C HIS A 44 15.46 -13.56 -6.85
N GLY A 45 14.55 -12.88 -7.55
CA GLY A 45 13.12 -12.89 -7.26
C GLY A 45 12.29 -13.37 -8.45
N ARG A 46 11.01 -13.02 -8.44
CA ARG A 46 10.08 -13.25 -9.54
C ARG A 46 9.43 -11.94 -9.92
N TYR A 47 9.55 -11.58 -11.19
CA TYR A 47 8.90 -10.41 -11.77
C TYR A 47 7.65 -10.82 -12.55
N GLU A 48 6.52 -10.18 -12.26
CA GLU A 48 5.25 -10.36 -12.98
C GLU A 48 4.57 -9.02 -13.22
N ARG A 49 3.72 -8.95 -14.26
CA ARG A 49 2.88 -7.77 -14.52
C ARG A 49 1.56 -7.90 -13.76
N ALA A 50 1.17 -6.81 -13.11
CA ALA A 50 -0.10 -6.69 -12.40
C ALA A 50 -0.93 -5.53 -12.99
N VAL A 51 -2.24 -5.62 -12.82
CA VAL A 51 -3.19 -4.53 -13.14
C VAL A 51 -3.53 -3.81 -11.85
N SER A 52 -3.50 -2.49 -11.88
CA SER A 52 -3.86 -1.66 -10.72
C SER A 52 -5.38 -1.53 -10.58
N THR A 53 -5.81 -0.98 -9.45
CA THR A 53 -7.21 -0.56 -9.22
C THR A 53 -7.52 0.72 -10.01
N PHE A 54 -8.82 1.00 -10.22
CA PHE A 54 -9.29 2.27 -10.76
C PHE A 54 -10.13 3.02 -9.73
N PRO A 55 -9.91 4.34 -9.53
CA PRO A 55 -8.87 5.16 -10.16
C PRO A 55 -7.48 4.86 -9.58
N SER A 56 -6.45 4.88 -10.43
CA SER A 56 -5.07 4.54 -10.06
C SER A 56 -4.36 5.68 -9.33
N LEU A 57 -4.86 6.02 -8.14
CA LEU A 57 -4.38 7.09 -7.27
C LEU A 57 -3.78 6.48 -6.00
N THR A 58 -2.71 7.07 -5.47
CA THR A 58 -1.97 6.55 -4.31
C THR A 58 -2.85 6.08 -3.14
N PRO A 59 -3.81 6.86 -2.59
CA PRO A 59 -4.63 6.38 -1.47
C PRO A 59 -5.51 5.19 -1.85
N VAL A 60 -6.01 5.16 -3.09
CA VAL A 60 -6.87 4.08 -3.59
C VAL A 60 -6.05 2.80 -3.78
N CYS A 61 -4.90 2.90 -4.44
CA CYS A 61 -3.99 1.77 -4.67
C CYS A 61 -3.47 1.18 -3.35
N LEU A 62 -3.06 2.03 -2.40
CA LEU A 62 -2.56 1.56 -1.10
C LEU A 62 -3.66 0.87 -0.29
N SER A 63 -4.88 1.39 -0.29
CA SER A 63 -6.03 0.71 0.33
C SER A 63 -6.31 -0.63 -0.35
N SER A 64 -6.25 -0.72 -1.68
CA SER A 64 -6.44 -2.00 -2.38
C SER A 64 -5.32 -3.01 -2.08
N ILE A 65 -4.07 -2.57 -1.98
CA ILE A 65 -2.95 -3.44 -1.59
C ILE A 65 -3.13 -3.94 -0.15
N ALA A 66 -3.51 -3.05 0.77
CA ALA A 66 -3.68 -3.38 2.17
C ALA A 66 -4.85 -4.34 2.42
N THR A 67 -5.91 -4.27 1.62
CA THR A 67 -7.17 -5.01 1.89
C THR A 67 -7.45 -6.15 0.92
N GLY A 68 -6.76 -6.19 -0.23
CA GLY A 68 -7.12 -7.05 -1.35
C GLY A 68 -8.44 -6.68 -2.05
N GLY A 69 -9.11 -5.60 -1.61
CA GLY A 69 -10.39 -5.13 -2.15
C GLY A 69 -10.23 -3.94 -3.10
N HIS A 70 -11.30 -3.62 -3.83
CA HIS A 70 -11.42 -2.41 -4.65
C HIS A 70 -12.20 -1.31 -3.89
N PRO A 71 -12.38 -0.10 -4.46
CA PRO A 71 -13.03 1.01 -3.73
C PRO A 71 -14.45 0.74 -3.24
N ASP A 72 -15.15 -0.20 -3.87
CA ASP A 72 -16.45 -0.72 -3.42
C ASP A 72 -16.36 -1.51 -2.11
N VAL A 73 -15.18 -2.03 -1.77
CA VAL A 73 -14.90 -2.75 -0.52
C VAL A 73 -14.27 -1.82 0.51
N HIS A 74 -13.16 -1.16 0.18
CA HIS A 74 -12.39 -0.39 1.16
C HIS A 74 -12.86 1.08 1.30
N HIS A 75 -13.86 1.50 0.53
CA HIS A 75 -14.53 2.82 0.59
C HIS A 75 -13.68 4.07 0.38
N ILE A 76 -12.40 3.94 0.01
CA ILE A 76 -11.52 5.03 -0.41
C ILE A 76 -11.64 5.23 -1.93
N PRO A 77 -12.36 6.25 -2.44
CA PRO A 77 -12.73 6.29 -3.85
C PRO A 77 -11.81 7.18 -4.70
N HIS A 78 -11.14 8.16 -4.09
CA HIS A 78 -10.36 9.16 -4.81
C HIS A 78 -9.43 9.94 -3.87
N LEU A 79 -8.49 10.71 -4.45
CA LEU A 79 -7.62 11.63 -3.71
C LEU A 79 -8.40 12.81 -3.09
N VAL A 80 -9.44 13.26 -3.78
CA VAL A 80 -10.33 14.37 -3.38
C VAL A 80 -11.76 13.97 -3.69
N TRP A 81 -12.64 13.97 -2.70
CA TRP A 81 -14.02 13.51 -2.86
C TRP A 81 -14.95 14.11 -1.79
N TYR A 82 -16.25 14.06 -2.01
CA TYR A 82 -17.24 14.56 -1.06
C TYR A 82 -17.76 13.45 -0.14
N HIS A 83 -17.48 13.55 1.16
CA HIS A 83 -17.95 12.59 2.16
C HIS A 83 -19.38 12.94 2.60
N ARG A 84 -20.36 12.11 2.20
CA ARG A 84 -21.78 12.39 2.46
C ARG A 84 -22.14 12.40 3.94
N GLY A 85 -21.57 11.50 4.75
CA GLY A 85 -21.85 11.41 6.19
C GLY A 85 -21.34 12.61 7.00
N GLU A 86 -20.27 13.25 6.54
CA GLU A 86 -19.64 14.40 7.20
C GLU A 86 -19.99 15.73 6.50
N ARG A 87 -20.65 15.63 5.35
CA ARG A 87 -21.10 16.75 4.51
C ARG A 87 -19.98 17.72 4.11
N ARG A 88 -18.76 17.21 3.91
CA ARG A 88 -17.56 18.00 3.57
C ARG A 88 -16.76 17.36 2.44
N ILE A 89 -15.91 18.16 1.79
CA ILE A 89 -14.86 17.65 0.90
C ILE A 89 -13.75 17.08 1.77
N VAL A 90 -13.32 15.87 1.43
CA VAL A 90 -12.12 15.21 1.94
C VAL A 90 -11.05 15.35 0.86
N GLU A 91 -9.88 15.83 1.24
CA GLU A 91 -8.73 15.98 0.36
C GLU A 91 -7.51 15.32 1.03
N TYR A 92 -7.01 14.26 0.41
CA TYR A 92 -5.76 13.62 0.80
C TYR A 92 -4.56 14.28 0.08
N GLY A 93 -4.80 14.96 -1.05
CA GLY A 93 -3.78 15.46 -1.99
C GLY A 93 -2.88 16.58 -1.47
N SER A 94 -3.43 17.56 -0.74
CA SER A 94 -2.64 18.62 -0.09
C SER A 94 -1.68 18.04 0.95
N SER A 95 -2.07 16.98 1.65
CA SER A 95 -1.20 16.23 2.57
C SER A 95 -0.12 15.42 1.84
N PHE A 96 -0.41 14.80 0.69
CA PHE A 96 0.58 14.08 -0.14
C PHE A 96 1.56 15.01 -0.87
N GLY A 97 1.09 16.16 -1.39
CA GLY A 97 1.94 17.18 -2.00
C GLY A 97 2.87 17.83 -0.98
N ALA A 98 2.38 18.10 0.24
CA ALA A 98 3.20 18.50 1.37
C ALA A 98 4.20 17.39 1.76
N MET A 99 3.82 16.12 1.66
CA MET A 99 4.70 14.95 1.87
C MET A 99 5.88 14.90 0.90
N ARG A 100 5.67 15.24 -0.38
CA ARG A 100 6.75 15.31 -1.39
C ARG A 100 7.67 16.52 -1.18
N ALA A 101 7.12 17.63 -0.69
CA ALA A 101 7.86 18.87 -0.48
C ALA A 101 8.63 18.91 0.86
N ALA A 102 8.16 18.21 1.89
CA ALA A 102 8.59 18.41 3.28
C ALA A 102 9.48 17.30 3.85
N GLY A 103 10.29 16.62 3.03
CA GLY A 103 11.29 15.62 3.40
C GLY A 103 11.45 15.36 4.92
N MET A 104 10.79 14.30 5.40
CA MET A 104 10.88 13.70 6.75
C MET A 104 10.22 14.45 7.94
N THR A 105 9.28 13.75 8.58
CA THR A 105 9.05 13.58 10.05
C THR A 105 7.88 14.24 10.80
N ARG A 106 7.01 15.11 10.25
CA ARG A 106 5.88 15.64 11.09
C ARG A 106 4.47 15.65 10.49
N GLY A 107 4.29 15.45 9.19
CA GLY A 107 2.96 15.47 8.54
C GLY A 107 2.26 14.12 8.39
N ILE A 108 2.92 13.02 8.77
CA ILE A 108 2.50 11.65 8.43
C ILE A 108 1.34 11.16 9.31
N LEU A 109 1.26 11.62 10.56
CA LEU A 109 0.31 11.05 11.53
C LEU A 109 -1.13 11.49 11.25
N ASP A 110 -1.42 12.77 11.06
CA ASP A 110 -2.82 13.24 11.16
C ASP A 110 -3.73 12.84 9.98
N THR A 111 -3.21 12.79 8.75
CA THR A 111 -4.04 12.43 7.58
C THR A 111 -4.11 10.91 7.36
N ILE A 112 -3.02 10.17 7.58
CA ILE A 112 -3.00 8.71 7.44
C ILE A 112 -3.74 8.05 8.61
N ILE A 113 -3.64 8.59 9.83
CA ILE A 113 -4.44 8.11 10.98
C ILE A 113 -5.92 8.40 10.78
N ASN A 114 -6.31 9.57 10.26
CA ASN A 114 -7.74 9.81 9.99
C ASN A 114 -8.26 8.98 8.83
N MET A 115 -7.47 8.73 7.78
CA MET A 115 -7.90 7.88 6.66
C MET A 115 -8.12 6.43 7.10
N ASN A 116 -7.15 5.83 7.81
CA ASN A 116 -7.24 4.44 8.27
C ASN A 116 -8.29 4.24 9.37
N ARG A 117 -8.60 5.27 10.18
CA ARG A 117 -9.51 5.15 11.32
C ARG A 117 -10.94 5.63 11.06
N GLN A 118 -11.20 6.40 9.99
CA GLN A 118 -12.52 7.00 9.75
C GLN A 118 -13.12 6.75 8.36
N HIS A 119 -12.30 6.50 7.33
CA HIS A 119 -12.80 6.39 5.95
C HIS A 119 -12.55 5.04 5.30
N LEU A 120 -11.55 4.28 5.77
CA LEU A 120 -11.42 2.87 5.42
C LEU A 120 -12.61 2.12 6.00
N ALA A 121 -13.19 1.20 5.23
CA ALA A 121 -14.36 0.46 5.67
C ALA A 121 -14.05 -0.38 6.93
N ASP A 122 -14.85 -0.23 7.98
CA ASP A 122 -14.65 -0.88 9.29
C ASP A 122 -14.73 -2.42 9.21
N ASP A 123 -15.37 -2.96 8.19
CA ASP A 123 -15.55 -4.39 7.93
C ASP A 123 -14.48 -4.98 6.99
N CYS A 124 -13.55 -4.15 6.52
CA CYS A 124 -12.53 -4.57 5.57
C CYS A 124 -11.24 -4.98 6.28
N VAL A 125 -10.97 -6.28 6.33
CA VAL A 125 -9.76 -6.84 6.95
C VAL A 125 -8.53 -6.50 6.10
N THR A 126 -7.54 -5.91 6.74
CA THR A 126 -6.23 -5.66 6.12
C THR A 126 -5.33 -6.89 6.20
N VAL A 127 -4.33 -6.97 5.31
CA VAL A 127 -3.29 -8.00 5.36
C VAL A 127 -2.51 -7.96 6.67
N TYR A 128 -2.41 -6.78 7.31
CA TYR A 128 -1.74 -6.62 8.60
C TYR A 128 -2.54 -7.30 9.72
N GLU A 129 -3.85 -7.03 9.78
CA GLU A 129 -4.77 -7.65 10.74
C GLU A 129 -4.87 -9.16 10.49
N ALA A 130 -4.98 -9.59 9.23
CA ALA A 130 -5.02 -11.01 8.89
C ALA A 130 -3.73 -11.76 9.29
N LEU A 131 -2.57 -11.11 9.18
CA LEU A 131 -1.30 -11.66 9.64
C LEU A 131 -1.22 -11.68 11.17
N GLU A 132 -1.64 -10.62 11.86
CA GLU A 132 -1.69 -10.57 13.32
C GLU A 132 -2.61 -11.65 13.92
N ASP A 133 -3.80 -11.84 13.33
CA ASP A 133 -4.75 -12.89 13.74
C ASP A 133 -4.21 -14.31 13.50
N SER A 134 -3.25 -14.46 12.58
CA SER A 134 -2.65 -15.75 12.22
C SER A 134 -1.46 -16.17 13.11
N GLY A 135 -0.96 -15.28 13.98
CA GLY A 135 0.14 -15.51 14.93
C GLY A 135 1.53 -15.28 14.39
#